data_AF-A0A6P0S0P7-F1
#
_entry.id   AF-A0A6P0S0P7-F1
#
_cell.length_a   1.000
_cell.length_b   1.000
_cell.length_c   1.000
_cell.angle_alpha   90.00
_cell.angle_beta   90.00
_cell.angle_gamma   90.00
#
_symmetry.space_group_name_H-M   'P 1'
#
loop_
_entity.id
_entity.type
_entity.pdbx_description
1 polymer ?
#
loop_
_entity_poly.entity_id
_entity_poly.type
_entity_poly.pdbx_seq_one_letter_code
_entity_poly.pdbx_strand_id
1 'polypeptide(L)'
;MFSSWGWGVTQAAESHRGSSFIEWCNQQANLSANHRITVEVLLAEADTNDCELAAKNLLSRTELHLTSKGISDLSPLSELTNLEKLVLNVNQITDVRPLAKLTNLTLLFLPGNQIEDISPLARLTNLKSLYLDGNQITDISPLAELTNLERLSLPRNQITDISFLAGLQNLEFLDLNSNQITDISFLAGLQNLESLDLTLNPITDISPLARLSNLKELDLRVNQIKDISPLARLQTLRTLHLEDNPITDINPLARLINLTALNLTLNQIKDISSLERLTNLSSLDLRFNQITDVSPLAGLTNLKSLNLQDNLIKDINPLAKLTNLENLDLEFNQIKDISSLERLANLSSVNLSNNQIKDISFLARLTNLTRLYLIENQITDVTPLAGLTNLQSLALNHNQITDVSPIAEFTNLKPLYVYLEDNQITDVSPLAGLTNSVSLFLEGNPIPSDSFEGILNCSPQLRCSIAN
;
A
#
# COMPACT_ATOMS: atom_id res chain seq x y z
N MET A 1 -62.50 -0.40 38.19
CA MET A 1 -61.72 -0.48 36.94
C MET A 1 -60.85 0.76 36.85
N PHE A 2 -59.55 0.51 36.66
CA PHE A 2 -58.44 1.40 36.35
C PHE A 2 -57.87 2.34 37.43
N SER A 3 -56.58 2.09 37.60
CA SER A 3 -55.57 2.48 38.58
C SER A 3 -54.82 3.78 38.23
N SER A 4 -53.88 4.12 39.12
CA SER A 4 -52.82 5.16 39.12
C SER A 4 -52.11 5.38 37.78
N TRP A 5 -51.25 6.39 37.59
CA TRP A 5 -49.78 6.26 37.72
C TRP A 5 -49.13 7.62 37.97
N GLY A 6 -48.23 7.67 38.95
CA GLY A 6 -47.36 8.80 39.27
C GLY A 6 -46.10 8.79 38.41
N TRP A 7 -45.61 9.99 38.10
CA TRP A 7 -44.34 10.20 37.41
C TRP A 7 -43.21 10.24 38.45
N GLY A 8 -42.50 9.12 38.59
CA GLY A 8 -41.18 9.07 39.22
C GLY A 8 -40.11 9.20 38.14
N VAL A 9 -39.41 10.33 38.13
CA VAL A 9 -38.18 10.49 37.35
C VAL A 9 -37.10 9.62 38.00
N THR A 10 -36.75 8.50 37.39
CA THR A 10 -35.55 7.74 37.75
C THR A 10 -34.34 8.41 37.14
N GLN A 11 -33.61 9.12 37.99
CA GLN A 11 -32.25 9.56 37.77
C GLN A 11 -31.37 8.32 37.51
N ALA A 12 -30.73 8.24 36.34
CA ALA A 12 -29.73 7.22 36.06
C ALA A 12 -28.59 7.39 37.08
N ALA A 13 -28.33 6.34 37.86
CA ALA A 13 -27.28 6.34 38.87
C ALA A 13 -25.91 6.56 38.19
N GLU A 14 -25.17 7.57 38.68
CA GLU A 14 -23.77 7.77 38.34
C GLU A 14 -22.96 6.51 38.71
N SER A 15 -22.10 6.08 37.79
CA SER A 15 -21.20 4.94 37.94
C SER A 15 -20.36 5.09 39.23
N HIS A 16 -20.46 4.13 40.14
CA HIS A 16 -19.59 4.05 41.31
C HIS A 16 -18.12 3.95 40.87
N ARG A 17 -17.33 4.99 41.14
CA ARG A 17 -15.86 4.94 41.05
C ARG A 17 -15.35 3.95 42.10
N GLY A 18 -14.94 2.75 41.67
CA GLY A 18 -14.20 1.81 42.51
C GLY A 18 -14.71 0.37 42.57
N SER A 19 -15.68 -0.01 41.75
CA SER A 19 -16.21 -1.38 41.72
C SER A 19 -15.34 -2.33 40.89
N SER A 20 -15.20 -3.56 41.40
CA SER A 20 -14.40 -4.64 40.78
C SER A 20 -15.09 -5.29 39.58
N PHE A 21 -14.35 -6.01 38.73
CA PHE A 21 -14.95 -6.77 37.61
C PHE A 21 -16.07 -7.72 38.10
N ILE A 22 -15.89 -8.34 39.27
CA ILE A 22 -16.88 -9.24 39.87
C ILE A 22 -18.19 -8.50 40.16
N GLU A 23 -18.12 -7.28 40.70
CA GLU A 23 -19.31 -6.47 40.98
C GLU A 23 -20.06 -6.12 39.69
N TRP A 24 -19.33 -5.73 38.64
CA TRP A 24 -19.91 -5.46 37.32
C TRP A 24 -20.54 -6.68 36.69
N CYS A 25 -19.87 -7.83 36.74
CA CYS A 25 -20.39 -9.09 36.24
C CYS A 25 -21.67 -9.52 36.96
N ASN A 26 -21.74 -9.36 38.28
CA ASN A 26 -22.93 -9.72 39.06
C ASN A 26 -24.11 -8.74 38.85
N GLN A 27 -23.85 -7.51 38.40
CA GLN A 27 -24.85 -6.46 38.25
C GLN A 27 -25.18 -6.12 36.78
N GLN A 28 -24.92 -7.03 35.84
CA GLN A 28 -25.11 -6.81 34.38
C GLN A 28 -26.42 -6.14 33.96
N ALA A 29 -27.54 -6.49 34.62
CA ALA A 29 -28.85 -5.93 34.32
C ALA A 29 -28.94 -4.41 34.56
N ASN A 30 -28.13 -3.88 35.47
CA ASN A 30 -28.12 -2.47 35.86
C ASN A 30 -27.03 -1.65 35.13
N LEU A 31 -26.15 -2.31 34.38
CA LEU A 31 -25.08 -1.65 33.63
C LEU A 31 -25.64 -0.91 32.41
N SER A 32 -24.97 0.18 32.02
CA SER A 32 -25.19 0.82 30.73
C SER A 32 -24.88 -0.17 29.59
N ALA A 33 -25.47 0.04 28.41
CA ALA A 33 -25.24 -0.86 27.27
C ALA A 33 -23.74 -1.00 26.94
N ASN A 34 -23.01 0.12 26.91
CA ASN A 34 -21.59 0.16 26.62
C ASN A 34 -20.74 -0.60 27.65
N HIS A 35 -21.06 -0.45 28.93
CA HIS A 35 -20.35 -1.16 29.98
C HIS A 35 -20.69 -2.67 29.98
N ARG A 36 -21.94 -3.02 29.69
CA ARG A 36 -22.38 -4.41 29.58
C ARG A 36 -21.68 -5.14 28.44
N ILE A 37 -21.51 -4.51 27.27
CA ILE A 37 -20.75 -5.08 26.14
C ILE A 37 -19.35 -5.51 26.60
N THR A 38 -18.63 -4.64 27.31
CA THR A 38 -17.29 -4.98 27.79
C THR A 38 -17.31 -6.16 28.76
N VAL A 39 -18.28 -6.22 29.69
CA VAL A 39 -18.41 -7.35 30.62
C VAL A 39 -18.74 -8.66 29.88
N GLU A 40 -19.69 -8.64 28.94
CA GLU A 40 -20.07 -9.81 28.13
C GLU A 40 -18.88 -10.32 27.31
N VAL A 41 -18.12 -9.41 26.71
CA VAL A 41 -16.89 -9.75 25.98
C VAL A 41 -15.87 -10.39 26.91
N LEU A 42 -15.66 -9.83 28.10
CA LEU A 42 -14.72 -10.38 29.08
C LEU A 42 -15.14 -11.76 29.60
N LEU A 43 -16.43 -12.01 29.78
CA LEU A 43 -16.94 -13.34 30.13
C LEU A 43 -16.69 -14.36 29.01
N ALA A 44 -16.89 -13.95 27.76
CA ALA A 44 -16.56 -14.78 26.60
C ALA A 44 -15.06 -15.08 26.53
N GLU A 45 -14.19 -14.09 26.75
CA GLU A 45 -12.74 -14.30 26.80
C GLU A 45 -12.30 -15.15 28.01
N ALA A 46 -13.06 -15.14 29.10
CA ALA A 46 -12.79 -15.98 30.27
C ALA A 46 -13.33 -17.43 30.13
N ASP A 47 -14.08 -17.71 29.06
CA ASP A 47 -14.76 -18.98 28.77
C ASP A 47 -15.68 -19.45 29.91
N THR A 48 -16.38 -18.51 30.55
CA THR A 48 -17.33 -18.81 31.62
C THR A 48 -18.29 -17.66 31.90
N ASN A 49 -19.51 -17.98 32.35
CA ASN A 49 -20.47 -17.01 32.86
C ASN A 49 -20.43 -16.86 34.39
N ASP A 50 -19.61 -17.66 35.08
CA ASP A 50 -19.37 -17.54 36.52
C ASP A 50 -18.42 -16.36 36.77
N CYS A 51 -18.91 -15.32 37.46
CA CYS A 51 -18.17 -14.08 37.66
C CYS A 51 -16.87 -14.25 38.47
N GLU A 52 -16.84 -15.16 39.45
CA GLU A 52 -15.64 -15.40 40.26
C GLU A 52 -14.59 -16.18 39.47
N LEU A 53 -15.02 -17.22 38.75
CA LEU A 53 -14.14 -17.98 37.88
C LEU A 53 -13.61 -17.11 36.73
N ALA A 54 -14.47 -16.27 36.15
CA ALA A 54 -14.09 -15.34 35.10
C ALA A 54 -13.03 -14.35 35.59
N ALA A 55 -13.25 -13.72 36.75
CA ALA A 55 -12.28 -12.81 37.36
C ALA A 55 -10.94 -13.49 37.60
N LYS A 56 -10.94 -14.71 38.15
CA LYS A 56 -9.72 -15.50 38.37
C LYS A 56 -8.99 -15.80 37.06
N ASN A 57 -9.71 -16.22 36.03
CA ASN A 57 -9.13 -16.51 34.72
C ASN A 57 -8.51 -15.24 34.12
N LEU A 58 -9.23 -14.11 34.13
CA LEU A 58 -8.78 -12.84 33.55
C LEU A 58 -7.60 -12.24 34.32
N LEU A 59 -7.62 -12.25 35.65
CA LEU A 59 -6.54 -11.69 36.48
C LEU A 59 -5.21 -12.43 36.32
N SER A 60 -5.22 -13.67 35.84
CA SER A 60 -4.00 -14.45 35.56
C SER A 60 -3.46 -14.30 34.14
N ARG A 61 -4.18 -13.59 33.25
CA ARG A 61 -3.74 -13.35 31.87
C ARG A 61 -2.65 -12.28 31.82
N THR A 62 -1.67 -12.54 30.95
CA THR A 62 -0.65 -11.56 30.53
C THR A 62 -0.99 -10.94 29.17
N GLU A 63 -1.90 -11.55 28.41
CA GLU A 63 -2.28 -11.10 27.07
C GLU A 63 -3.79 -11.14 26.90
N LEU A 64 -4.35 -10.09 26.27
CA LEU A 64 -5.77 -9.99 25.99
C LEU A 64 -6.01 -9.33 24.63
N HIS A 65 -6.86 -9.96 23.80
CA HIS A 65 -7.16 -9.54 22.44
C HIS A 65 -8.65 -9.25 22.26
N LEU A 66 -8.99 -7.98 22.05
CA LEU A 66 -10.36 -7.46 22.07
C LEU A 66 -10.69 -6.67 20.79
N THR A 67 -10.16 -7.10 19.64
CA THR A 67 -10.37 -6.44 18.34
C THR A 67 -11.82 -6.56 17.88
N SER A 68 -12.39 -5.46 17.36
CA SER A 68 -13.70 -5.42 16.71
C SER A 68 -14.85 -5.94 17.59
N LYS A 69 -14.85 -5.59 18.88
CA LYS A 69 -15.85 -6.04 19.87
C LYS A 69 -16.91 -5.00 20.20
N GLY A 70 -16.82 -3.80 19.60
CA GLY A 70 -17.75 -2.70 19.88
C GLY A 70 -17.56 -2.09 21.27
N ILE A 71 -16.39 -2.31 21.89
CA ILE A 71 -16.07 -1.79 23.23
C ILE A 71 -15.94 -0.27 23.17
N SER A 72 -16.54 0.42 24.14
CA SER A 72 -16.36 1.87 24.34
C SER A 72 -15.97 2.22 25.77
N ASP A 73 -16.36 1.40 26.75
CA ASP A 73 -16.01 1.58 28.16
C ASP A 73 -14.97 0.55 28.60
N LEU A 74 -13.78 1.02 28.95
CA LEU A 74 -12.66 0.19 29.40
C LEU A 74 -12.62 -0.03 30.92
N SER A 75 -13.57 0.52 31.69
CA SER A 75 -13.57 0.44 33.15
C SER A 75 -13.43 -1.00 33.69
N PRO A 76 -14.10 -2.02 33.11
CA PRO A 76 -13.94 -3.41 33.53
C PRO A 76 -12.52 -3.99 33.38
N LEU A 77 -11.64 -3.37 32.57
CA LEU A 77 -10.26 -3.82 32.37
C LEU A 77 -9.29 -3.30 33.44
N SER A 78 -9.71 -2.31 34.25
CA SER A 78 -8.79 -1.53 35.11
C SER A 78 -8.08 -2.34 36.21
N GLU A 79 -8.58 -3.55 36.53
CA GLU A 79 -7.99 -4.45 37.52
C GLU A 79 -7.06 -5.51 36.92
N LEU A 80 -7.01 -5.64 35.59
CA LEU A 80 -6.21 -6.66 34.88
C LEU A 80 -4.72 -6.27 34.80
N THR A 81 -4.14 -5.93 35.95
CA THR A 81 -2.81 -5.33 36.10
C THR A 81 -1.65 -6.24 35.72
N ASN A 82 -1.89 -7.55 35.55
CA ASN A 82 -0.90 -8.51 35.06
C ASN A 82 -0.72 -8.50 33.53
N LEU A 83 -1.55 -7.74 32.81
CA LEU A 83 -1.43 -7.65 31.35
C LEU A 83 -0.09 -7.00 30.94
N GLU A 84 0.62 -7.71 30.08
CA GLU A 84 1.81 -7.28 29.35
C GLU A 84 1.48 -6.87 27.92
N LYS A 85 0.42 -7.46 27.34
CA LYS A 85 -0.04 -7.18 25.97
C LYS A 85 -1.55 -6.96 25.95
N LEU A 86 -1.97 -5.86 25.33
CA LEU A 86 -3.38 -5.53 25.17
C LEU A 86 -3.66 -5.04 23.75
N VAL A 87 -4.61 -5.70 23.09
CA VAL A 87 -5.05 -5.37 21.72
C VAL A 87 -6.51 -4.96 21.76
N LEU A 88 -6.81 -3.73 21.32
CA LEU A 88 -8.12 -3.07 21.40
C LEU A 88 -8.52 -2.43 20.06
N ASN A 89 -8.04 -2.97 18.96
CA ASN A 89 -8.18 -2.38 17.62
C ASN A 89 -9.64 -2.34 17.18
N VAL A 90 -10.02 -1.32 16.42
CA VAL A 90 -11.32 -1.21 15.74
C VAL A 90 -12.47 -1.31 16.74
N ASN A 91 -12.47 -0.44 17.75
CA ASN A 91 -13.51 -0.34 18.76
C ASN A 91 -14.09 1.09 18.74
N GLN A 92 -14.81 1.48 19.80
CA GLN A 92 -15.44 2.79 19.95
C GLN A 92 -14.89 3.52 21.19
N ILE A 93 -13.60 3.29 21.50
CA ILE A 93 -12.96 3.81 22.71
C ILE A 93 -12.68 5.30 22.53
N THR A 94 -13.10 6.09 23.52
CA THR A 94 -12.78 7.52 23.64
C THR A 94 -11.96 7.81 24.90
N ASP A 95 -12.20 7.05 25.98
CA ASP A 95 -11.57 7.23 27.29
C ASP A 95 -10.63 6.07 27.63
N VAL A 96 -9.33 6.38 27.71
CA VAL A 96 -8.27 5.42 28.10
C VAL A 96 -7.84 5.52 29.55
N ARG A 97 -8.51 6.34 30.39
CA ARG A 97 -8.21 6.43 31.84
C ARG A 97 -8.17 5.08 32.56
N PRO A 98 -9.04 4.10 32.26
CA PRO A 98 -8.97 2.78 32.89
C PRO A 98 -7.64 2.04 32.67
N LEU A 99 -6.89 2.37 31.60
CA LEU A 99 -5.61 1.73 31.29
C LEU A 99 -4.45 2.23 32.14
N ALA A 100 -4.58 3.37 32.84
CA ALA A 100 -3.48 4.02 33.57
C ALA A 100 -2.85 3.15 34.68
N LYS A 101 -3.57 2.11 35.15
CA LYS A 101 -3.09 1.17 36.18
C LYS A 101 -2.38 -0.05 35.59
N LEU A 102 -2.43 -0.26 34.28
CA LEU A 102 -1.88 -1.45 33.61
C LEU A 102 -0.38 -1.26 33.33
N THR A 103 0.39 -0.96 34.37
CA THR A 103 1.79 -0.53 34.24
C THR A 103 2.75 -1.63 33.77
N ASN A 104 2.31 -2.88 33.72
CA ASN A 104 3.08 -4.00 33.17
C ASN A 104 3.01 -4.10 31.64
N LEU A 105 2.17 -3.28 30.99
CA LEU A 105 2.06 -3.29 29.54
C LEU A 105 3.40 -2.96 28.88
N THR A 106 3.81 -3.86 27.99
CA THR A 106 4.94 -3.69 27.07
C THR A 106 4.47 -3.45 25.64
N LEU A 107 3.25 -3.87 25.32
CA LEU A 107 2.63 -3.74 24.00
C LEU A 107 1.17 -3.33 24.14
N LEU A 108 0.80 -2.22 23.50
CA LEU A 108 -0.56 -1.70 23.48
C LEU A 108 -0.96 -1.33 22.06
N PHE A 109 -2.02 -1.96 21.57
CA PHE A 109 -2.64 -1.59 20.30
C PHE A 109 -4.03 -0.99 20.53
N LEU A 110 -4.22 0.24 20.07
CA LEU A 110 -5.46 1.00 20.02
C LEU A 110 -5.84 1.57 18.61
N PRO A 111 -5.39 1.02 17.46
CA PRO A 111 -5.83 1.48 16.14
C PRO A 111 -7.34 1.56 15.94
N GLY A 112 -7.82 2.56 15.20
CA GLY A 112 -9.21 2.65 14.74
C GLY A 112 -10.21 2.85 15.88
N ASN A 113 -9.89 3.75 16.81
CA ASN A 113 -10.76 4.18 17.90
C ASN A 113 -11.08 5.69 17.74
N GLN A 114 -11.55 6.33 18.79
CA GLN A 114 -11.95 7.75 18.81
C GLN A 114 -11.23 8.48 19.96
N ILE A 115 -9.97 8.12 20.20
CA ILE A 115 -9.18 8.63 21.33
C ILE A 115 -8.63 10.01 20.98
N GLU A 116 -8.83 10.97 21.87
CA GLU A 116 -8.26 12.33 21.77
C GLU A 116 -7.21 12.54 22.87
N ASP A 117 -7.53 12.17 24.11
CA ASP A 117 -6.67 12.34 25.28
C ASP A 117 -5.89 11.05 25.61
N ILE A 118 -4.57 11.09 25.44
CA ILE A 118 -3.65 10.01 25.81
C ILE A 118 -2.88 10.29 27.10
N SER A 119 -3.19 11.35 27.84
CA SER A 119 -2.59 11.65 29.14
C SER A 119 -2.60 10.48 30.14
N PRO A 120 -3.60 9.57 30.16
CA PRO A 120 -3.56 8.43 31.07
C PRO A 120 -2.48 7.40 30.74
N LEU A 121 -1.92 7.43 29.52
CA LEU A 121 -0.87 6.51 29.09
C LEU A 121 0.53 6.94 29.56
N ALA A 122 0.70 8.17 30.06
CA ALA A 122 2.01 8.76 30.39
C ALA A 122 2.84 7.96 31.41
N ARG A 123 2.19 7.11 32.22
CA ARG A 123 2.85 6.30 33.26
C ARG A 123 3.10 4.85 32.86
N LEU A 124 2.77 4.46 31.63
CA LEU A 124 2.99 3.12 31.12
C LEU A 124 4.44 2.96 30.63
N THR A 125 5.40 3.29 31.49
CA THR A 125 6.83 3.44 31.14
C THR A 125 7.52 2.14 30.73
N ASN A 126 6.87 0.99 30.90
CA ASN A 126 7.35 -0.30 30.41
C ASN A 126 6.98 -0.57 28.94
N LEU A 127 6.21 0.30 28.30
CA LEU A 127 5.84 0.17 26.90
C LEU A 127 7.09 0.18 26.01
N LYS A 128 7.19 -0.86 25.17
CA LYS A 128 8.13 -0.98 24.08
C LYS A 128 7.47 -0.72 22.72
N SER A 129 6.18 -1.01 22.62
CA SER A 129 5.40 -0.88 21.39
C SER A 129 4.04 -0.26 21.65
N LEU A 130 3.76 0.86 20.97
CA LEU A 130 2.50 1.60 21.09
C LEU A 130 1.94 1.93 19.71
N TYR A 131 0.71 1.49 19.44
CA TYR A 131 0.00 1.72 18.17
C TYR A 131 -1.31 2.46 18.45
N LEU A 132 -1.47 3.64 17.86
CA LEU A 132 -2.56 4.60 18.08
C LEU A 132 -3.12 5.13 16.76
N ASP A 133 -2.98 4.35 15.69
CA ASP A 133 -3.37 4.65 14.32
C ASP A 133 -4.86 5.01 14.20
N GLY A 134 -5.22 6.01 13.39
CA GLY A 134 -6.62 6.33 13.10
C GLY A 134 -7.44 6.70 14.34
N ASN A 135 -6.92 7.62 15.15
CA ASN A 135 -7.60 8.22 16.29
C ASN A 135 -7.79 9.75 16.04
N GLN A 136 -8.01 10.53 17.09
CA GLN A 136 -8.23 11.98 17.02
C GLN A 136 -7.19 12.74 17.86
N ILE A 137 -5.99 12.18 17.97
CA ILE A 137 -4.94 12.69 18.85
C ILE A 137 -4.31 13.94 18.22
N THR A 138 -4.16 14.98 19.04
CA THR A 138 -3.48 16.23 18.68
C THR A 138 -2.23 16.46 19.52
N ASP A 139 -2.31 16.15 20.82
CA ASP A 139 -1.24 16.31 21.80
C ASP A 139 -0.59 14.95 22.13
N ILE A 140 0.71 14.84 21.84
CA ILE A 140 1.53 13.67 22.17
C ILE A 140 2.55 13.93 23.28
N SER A 141 2.49 15.08 23.97
CA SER A 141 3.34 15.36 25.12
C SER A 141 3.30 14.30 26.22
N PRO A 142 2.18 13.59 26.47
CA PRO A 142 2.14 12.49 27.45
C PRO A 142 3.13 11.35 27.17
N LEU A 143 3.60 11.21 25.92
CA LEU A 143 4.52 10.14 25.53
C LEU A 143 5.99 10.42 25.91
N ALA A 144 6.32 11.65 26.35
CA ALA A 144 7.70 12.07 26.57
C ALA A 144 8.51 11.17 27.54
N GLU A 145 7.83 10.61 28.54
CA GLU A 145 8.45 9.76 29.57
C GLU A 145 8.50 8.26 29.18
N LEU A 146 7.95 7.88 28.03
CA LEU A 146 7.95 6.49 27.55
C LEU A 146 9.25 6.13 26.84
N THR A 147 10.38 6.40 27.49
CA THR A 147 11.73 6.31 26.89
C THR A 147 12.16 4.89 26.51
N ASN A 148 11.41 3.86 26.92
CA ASN A 148 11.63 2.46 26.53
C ASN A 148 10.95 2.09 25.20
N LEU A 149 10.22 3.02 24.56
CA LEU A 149 9.60 2.77 23.27
C LEU A 149 10.66 2.46 22.21
N GLU A 150 10.47 1.31 21.57
CA GLU A 150 11.22 0.84 20.40
C GLU A 150 10.37 1.03 19.13
N ARG A 151 9.03 0.98 19.26
CA ARG A 151 8.09 1.14 18.15
C ARG A 151 6.93 2.06 18.52
N LEU A 152 6.71 3.09 17.71
CA LEU A 152 5.59 4.02 17.86
C LEU A 152 4.87 4.22 16.52
N SER A 153 3.56 4.00 16.51
CA SER A 153 2.69 4.24 15.35
C SER A 153 1.55 5.19 15.72
N LEU A 154 1.49 6.34 15.05
CA LEU A 154 0.47 7.38 15.20
C LEU A 154 -0.15 7.87 13.87
N PRO A 155 -0.25 7.06 12.80
CA PRO A 155 -0.75 7.56 11.53
C PRO A 155 -2.22 7.95 11.60
N ARG A 156 -2.64 8.85 10.71
CA ARG A 156 -4.04 9.33 10.58
C ARG A 156 -4.57 9.91 11.91
N ASN A 157 -3.80 10.81 12.50
CA ASN A 157 -4.20 11.64 13.63
C ASN A 157 -4.18 13.12 13.20
N GLN A 158 -4.12 14.06 14.16
CA GLN A 158 -4.12 15.51 13.92
C GLN A 158 -2.89 16.16 14.58
N ILE A 159 -1.76 15.45 14.57
CA ILE A 159 -0.54 15.85 15.28
C ILE A 159 0.18 16.93 14.47
N THR A 160 0.64 17.96 15.17
CA THR A 160 1.44 19.07 14.60
C THR A 160 2.79 19.21 15.30
N ASP A 161 2.81 19.11 16.62
CA ASP A 161 4.01 19.21 17.45
C ASP A 161 4.52 17.81 17.83
N ILE A 162 5.75 17.52 17.42
CA ILE A 162 6.46 16.28 17.74
C ILE A 162 7.70 16.49 18.61
N SER A 163 7.83 17.66 19.25
CA SER A 163 9.01 18.04 20.03
C SER A 163 9.35 17.06 21.15
N PHE A 164 8.33 16.45 21.73
CA PHE A 164 8.42 15.46 22.81
C PHE A 164 9.08 14.14 22.37
N LEU A 165 9.14 13.85 21.07
CA LEU A 165 9.80 12.64 20.57
C LEU A 165 11.32 12.70 20.71
N ALA A 166 11.93 13.89 20.89
CA ALA A 166 13.39 14.05 20.98
C ALA A 166 14.05 13.20 22.09
N GLY A 167 13.30 12.86 23.14
CA GLY A 167 13.76 12.01 24.25
C GLY A 167 13.67 10.50 24.00
N LEU A 168 12.95 10.05 22.96
CA LEU A 168 12.65 8.64 22.70
C LEU A 168 13.77 7.94 21.90
N GLN A 169 14.99 7.99 22.42
CA GLN A 169 16.21 7.59 21.71
C GLN A 169 16.29 6.09 21.37
N ASN A 170 15.45 5.25 21.97
CA ASN A 170 15.37 3.81 21.69
C ASN A 170 14.48 3.46 20.49
N LEU A 171 13.82 4.45 19.87
CA LEU A 171 12.96 4.19 18.71
C LEU A 171 13.75 3.59 17.54
N GLU A 172 13.27 2.45 17.07
CA GLU A 172 13.71 1.75 15.87
C GLU A 172 12.69 1.90 14.73
N PHE A 173 11.41 2.03 15.07
CA PHE A 173 10.30 2.23 14.14
C PHE A 173 9.45 3.43 14.58
N LEU A 174 9.21 4.34 13.64
CA LEU A 174 8.33 5.49 13.84
C LEU A 174 7.44 5.71 12.61
N ASP A 175 6.13 5.60 12.79
CA ASP A 175 5.13 5.94 11.78
C ASP A 175 4.30 7.13 12.26
N LEU A 176 4.39 8.23 11.51
CA LEU A 176 3.68 9.49 11.72
C LEU A 176 2.90 9.92 10.47
N ASN A 177 2.55 8.98 9.58
CA ASN A 177 1.92 9.35 8.33
C ASN A 177 0.55 10.02 8.51
N SER A 178 0.12 10.78 7.50
CA SER A 178 -1.20 11.42 7.46
C SER A 178 -1.48 12.26 8.72
N ASN A 179 -0.55 13.15 9.07
CA ASN A 179 -0.67 14.13 10.15
C ASN A 179 -0.50 15.54 9.56
N GLN A 180 -0.20 16.53 10.40
CA GLN A 180 -0.04 17.94 10.01
C GLN A 180 1.35 18.47 10.42
N ILE A 181 2.35 17.60 10.37
CA ILE A 181 3.71 17.88 10.85
C ILE A 181 4.46 18.71 9.80
N THR A 182 5.08 19.80 10.25
CA THR A 182 5.91 20.66 9.40
C THR A 182 7.37 20.68 9.85
N ASP A 183 7.59 20.71 11.17
CA ASP A 183 8.92 20.72 11.78
C ASP A 183 9.30 19.34 12.29
N ILE A 184 10.35 18.77 11.69
CA ILE A 184 10.93 17.49 12.08
C ILE A 184 12.32 17.61 12.72
N SER A 185 12.71 18.81 13.16
CA SER A 185 14.01 19.08 13.80
C SER A 185 14.29 18.17 15.00
N PHE A 186 13.25 17.77 15.71
CA PHE A 186 13.30 16.92 16.89
C PHE A 186 13.66 15.46 16.59
N LEU A 187 13.58 15.02 15.33
CA LEU A 187 13.98 13.67 14.92
C LEU A 187 15.50 13.51 14.81
N ALA A 188 16.28 14.60 14.75
CA ALA A 188 17.73 14.57 14.47
C ALA A 188 18.56 13.73 15.47
N GLY A 189 18.02 13.50 16.67
CA GLY A 189 18.66 12.71 17.73
C GLY A 189 18.32 11.22 17.74
N LEU A 190 17.34 10.76 16.94
CA LEU A 190 16.79 9.40 16.99
C LEU A 190 17.64 8.40 16.18
N GLN A 191 18.91 8.27 16.55
CA GLN A 191 19.91 7.56 15.75
C GLN A 191 19.68 6.05 15.63
N ASN A 192 18.82 5.46 16.47
CA ASN A 192 18.47 4.04 16.39
C ASN A 192 17.36 3.74 15.36
N LEU A 193 16.74 4.77 14.76
CA LEU A 193 15.69 4.56 13.77
C LEU A 193 16.19 3.74 12.59
N GLU A 194 15.48 2.67 12.32
CA GLU A 194 15.67 1.79 11.16
C GLU A 194 14.56 1.97 10.12
N SER A 195 13.35 2.35 10.54
CA SER A 195 12.20 2.60 9.68
C SER A 195 11.45 3.86 10.11
N LEU A 196 11.21 4.75 9.15
CA LEU A 196 10.53 6.03 9.35
C LEU A 196 9.52 6.30 8.24
N ASP A 197 8.25 6.47 8.61
CA ASP A 197 7.19 6.91 7.70
C ASP A 197 6.68 8.31 8.11
N LEU A 198 6.85 9.26 7.20
CA LEU A 198 6.39 10.65 7.29
C LEU A 198 5.47 11.02 6.11
N THR A 199 4.91 10.02 5.42
CA THR A 199 4.00 10.19 4.28
C THR A 199 2.85 11.14 4.62
N LEU A 200 2.35 11.90 3.64
CA LEU A 200 1.16 12.75 3.80
C LEU A 200 1.31 13.74 4.97
N ASN A 201 2.39 14.50 4.95
CA ASN A 201 2.59 15.65 5.82
C ASN A 201 3.00 16.88 4.97
N PRO A 202 2.86 18.11 5.48
CA PRO A 202 3.34 19.31 4.79
C PRO A 202 4.85 19.60 5.03
N ILE A 203 5.72 18.59 5.00
CA ILE A 203 7.16 18.76 5.28
C ILE A 203 7.89 19.33 4.06
N THR A 204 8.76 20.31 4.29
CA THR A 204 9.64 20.91 3.27
C THR A 204 11.12 20.69 3.55
N ASP A 205 11.52 20.74 4.82
CA ASP A 205 12.93 20.62 5.24
C ASP A 205 13.18 19.26 5.89
N ILE A 206 14.05 18.47 5.25
CA ILE A 206 14.49 17.17 5.74
C ILE A 206 15.95 17.14 6.22
N SER A 207 16.55 18.31 6.44
CA SER A 207 17.89 18.43 7.04
C SER A 207 18.08 17.67 8.36
N PRO A 208 17.06 17.53 9.24
CA PRO A 208 17.19 16.76 10.48
C PRO A 208 17.49 15.27 10.24
N LEU A 209 17.09 14.72 9.08
CA LEU A 209 17.28 13.30 8.77
C LEU A 209 18.73 12.95 8.40
N ALA A 210 19.60 13.94 8.14
CA ALA A 210 20.93 13.74 7.57
C ALA A 210 21.88 12.85 8.40
N ARG A 211 21.56 12.61 9.67
CA ARG A 211 22.36 11.84 10.62
C ARG A 211 21.72 10.52 11.06
N LEU A 212 20.56 10.17 10.53
CA LEU A 212 19.86 8.92 10.87
C LEU A 212 20.44 7.73 10.09
N SER A 213 21.73 7.48 10.30
CA SER A 213 22.54 6.56 9.48
C SER A 213 22.22 5.07 9.66
N ASN A 214 21.25 4.72 10.50
CA ASN A 214 20.74 3.36 10.66
C ASN A 214 19.46 3.10 9.85
N LEU A 215 18.88 4.13 9.22
CA LEU A 215 17.66 3.99 8.42
C LEU A 215 17.86 3.00 7.28
N LYS A 216 16.98 2.00 7.22
CA LYS A 216 16.88 0.99 6.18
C LYS A 216 15.67 1.27 5.28
N GLU A 217 14.61 1.84 5.85
CA GLU A 217 13.37 2.17 5.17
C GLU A 217 12.99 3.61 5.50
N LEU A 218 12.71 4.40 4.46
CA LEU A 218 12.28 5.79 4.61
C LEU A 218 11.16 6.09 3.62
N ASP A 219 10.04 6.58 4.16
CA ASP A 219 8.88 6.97 3.39
C ASP A 219 8.55 8.46 3.62
N LEU A 220 8.63 9.23 2.54
CA LEU A 220 8.46 10.69 2.51
C LEU A 220 7.45 11.11 1.43
N ARG A 221 6.56 10.21 1.02
CA ARG A 221 5.59 10.46 -0.05
C ARG A 221 4.62 11.59 0.28
N VAL A 222 4.11 12.25 -0.74
CA VAL A 222 3.05 13.28 -0.63
C VAL A 222 3.43 14.34 0.41
N ASN A 223 4.59 14.95 0.20
CA ASN A 223 5.11 16.06 0.99
C ASN A 223 5.42 17.25 0.05
N GLN A 224 6.19 18.25 0.51
CA GLN A 224 6.58 19.41 -0.28
C GLN A 224 8.11 19.52 -0.40
N ILE A 225 8.79 18.39 -0.44
CA ILE A 225 10.25 18.28 -0.40
C ILE A 225 10.84 18.58 -1.77
N LYS A 226 11.80 19.50 -1.82
CA LYS A 226 12.56 19.84 -3.04
C LYS A 226 14.02 19.41 -2.96
N ASP A 227 14.64 19.65 -1.80
CA ASP A 227 16.03 19.35 -1.55
C ASP A 227 16.17 18.03 -0.79
N ILE A 228 16.75 17.04 -1.47
CA ILE A 228 17.06 15.73 -0.88
C ILE A 228 18.55 15.55 -0.56
N SER A 229 19.33 16.63 -0.56
CA SER A 229 20.74 16.61 -0.16
C SER A 229 21.00 16.01 1.24
N PRO A 230 20.08 16.13 2.24
CA PRO A 230 20.24 15.46 3.54
C PRO A 230 20.33 13.93 3.44
N LEU A 231 19.72 13.33 2.41
CA LEU A 231 19.69 11.87 2.26
C LEU A 231 21.03 11.28 1.79
N ALA A 232 21.97 12.10 1.30
CA ALA A 232 23.18 11.65 0.61
C ALA A 232 24.12 10.72 1.41
N ARG A 233 23.94 10.67 2.74
CA ARG A 233 24.77 9.88 3.66
C ARG A 233 24.05 8.69 4.28
N LEU A 234 22.78 8.46 3.96
CA LEU A 234 21.96 7.38 4.52
C LEU A 234 22.22 6.05 3.80
N GLN A 235 23.48 5.62 3.80
CA GLN A 235 23.95 4.50 2.97
C GLN A 235 23.40 3.13 3.37
N THR A 236 22.73 3.03 4.53
CA THR A 236 22.04 1.82 4.99
C THR A 236 20.66 1.64 4.35
N LEU A 237 20.14 2.66 3.66
CA LEU A 237 18.83 2.60 3.02
C LEU A 237 18.77 1.46 1.99
N ARG A 238 17.66 0.71 2.07
CA ARG A 238 17.28 -0.38 1.16
C ARG A 238 16.00 -0.03 0.41
N THR A 239 15.09 0.68 1.06
CA THR A 239 13.81 1.12 0.49
C THR A 239 13.66 2.61 0.71
N LEU A 240 13.37 3.34 -0.37
CA LEU A 240 13.15 4.78 -0.34
C LEU A 240 11.94 5.15 -1.20
N HIS A 241 10.98 5.83 -0.57
CA HIS A 241 9.75 6.32 -1.18
C HIS A 241 9.71 7.85 -1.11
N LEU A 242 9.66 8.50 -2.27
CA LEU A 242 9.69 9.96 -2.46
C LEU A 242 8.61 10.43 -3.45
N GLU A 243 7.57 9.62 -3.66
CA GLU A 243 6.47 9.91 -4.57
C GLU A 243 5.76 11.22 -4.25
N ASP A 244 5.25 11.91 -5.28
CA ASP A 244 4.43 13.12 -5.14
C ASP A 244 5.14 14.20 -4.30
N ASN A 245 6.30 14.62 -4.79
CA ASN A 245 7.06 15.74 -4.28
C ASN A 245 7.54 16.62 -5.45
N PRO A 246 7.89 17.88 -5.22
CA PRO A 246 8.45 18.75 -6.24
C PRO A 246 9.97 18.56 -6.46
N ILE A 247 10.48 17.31 -6.48
CA ILE A 247 11.92 17.03 -6.63
C ILE A 247 12.34 17.13 -8.10
N THR A 248 13.46 17.81 -8.35
CA THR A 248 14.08 17.91 -9.68
C THR A 248 15.50 17.33 -9.71
N ASP A 249 16.25 17.45 -8.61
CA ASP A 249 17.64 16.99 -8.50
C ASP A 249 17.73 15.77 -7.61
N ILE A 250 18.18 14.65 -8.20
CA ILE A 250 18.38 13.39 -7.49
C ILE A 250 19.85 12.98 -7.37
N ASN A 251 20.80 13.90 -7.59
CA ASN A 251 22.23 13.67 -7.36
C ASN A 251 22.58 13.16 -5.95
N PRO A 252 21.90 13.60 -4.87
CA PRO A 252 22.14 13.06 -3.53
C PRO A 252 22.01 11.54 -3.43
N LEU A 253 21.21 10.90 -4.29
CA LEU A 253 20.97 9.45 -4.26
C LEU A 253 22.17 8.63 -4.80
N ALA A 254 23.13 9.25 -5.48
CA ALA A 254 24.19 8.54 -6.23
C ALA A 254 25.09 7.61 -5.39
N ARG A 255 25.07 7.75 -4.07
CA ARG A 255 25.86 6.95 -3.12
C ARG A 255 25.04 5.95 -2.31
N LEU A 256 23.73 5.87 -2.52
CA LEU A 256 22.83 4.97 -1.80
C LEU A 256 22.81 3.58 -2.44
N ILE A 257 24.01 3.02 -2.64
CA ILE A 257 24.23 1.80 -3.42
C ILE A 257 23.57 0.53 -2.85
N ASN A 258 23.06 0.58 -1.62
CA ASN A 258 22.34 -0.51 -0.97
C ASN A 258 20.84 -0.50 -1.26
N LEU A 259 20.33 0.51 -1.98
CA LEU A 259 18.93 0.55 -2.39
C LEU A 259 18.58 -0.67 -3.25
N THR A 260 17.50 -1.33 -2.86
CA THR A 260 16.87 -2.42 -3.58
C THR A 260 15.53 -2.00 -4.18
N ALA A 261 14.85 -1.05 -3.55
CA ALA A 261 13.60 -0.47 -4.03
C ALA A 261 13.65 1.07 -3.95
N LEU A 262 13.32 1.73 -5.05
CA LEU A 262 13.26 3.19 -5.14
C LEU A 262 12.01 3.62 -5.90
N ASN A 263 11.22 4.51 -5.29
CA ASN A 263 10.09 5.12 -5.96
C ASN A 263 10.20 6.65 -5.95
N LEU A 264 10.16 7.22 -7.14
CA LEU A 264 10.30 8.65 -7.44
C LEU A 264 9.13 9.14 -8.32
N THR A 265 8.00 8.43 -8.30
CA THR A 265 6.79 8.73 -9.07
C THR A 265 6.27 10.15 -8.80
N LEU A 266 5.65 10.80 -9.79
CA LEU A 266 5.00 12.11 -9.62
C LEU A 266 5.98 13.17 -9.09
N ASN A 267 7.12 13.31 -9.74
CA ASN A 267 8.11 14.35 -9.47
C ASN A 267 8.38 15.17 -10.75
N GLN A 268 9.44 15.98 -10.77
CA GLN A 268 9.82 16.80 -11.93
C GLN A 268 11.22 16.44 -12.44
N ILE A 269 11.57 15.15 -12.34
CA ILE A 269 12.91 14.64 -12.62
C ILE A 269 13.12 14.54 -14.13
N LYS A 270 14.31 14.97 -14.58
CA LYS A 270 14.75 14.89 -15.98
C LYS A 270 16.04 14.09 -16.12
N ASP A 271 16.99 14.39 -15.24
CA ASP A 271 18.31 13.76 -15.20
C ASP A 271 18.31 12.65 -14.16
N ILE A 272 18.57 11.42 -14.62
CA ILE A 272 18.67 10.23 -13.79
C ILE A 272 20.09 9.64 -13.74
N SER A 273 21.10 10.43 -14.12
CA SER A 273 22.52 10.01 -14.11
C SER A 273 22.99 9.52 -12.73
N SER A 274 22.42 10.05 -11.65
CA SER A 274 22.72 9.61 -10.29
C SER A 274 22.37 8.14 -10.02
N LEU A 275 21.46 7.55 -10.80
CA LEU A 275 21.02 6.17 -10.59
C LEU A 275 22.01 5.14 -11.15
N GLU A 276 22.98 5.54 -11.99
CA GLU A 276 23.87 4.63 -12.75
C GLU A 276 24.56 3.57 -11.88
N ARG A 277 24.87 3.92 -10.63
CA ARG A 277 25.62 3.08 -9.70
C ARG A 277 24.76 2.29 -8.71
N LEU A 278 23.43 2.41 -8.77
CA LEU A 278 22.51 1.75 -7.85
C LEU A 278 22.20 0.31 -8.29
N THR A 279 23.26 -0.46 -8.55
CA THR A 279 23.17 -1.78 -9.20
C THR A 279 22.46 -2.85 -8.39
N ASN A 280 22.16 -2.59 -7.11
CA ASN A 280 21.36 -3.48 -6.25
C ASN A 280 19.85 -3.29 -6.41
N LEU A 281 19.40 -2.29 -7.17
CA LEU A 281 17.98 -2.07 -7.43
C LEU A 281 17.36 -3.29 -8.12
N SER A 282 16.28 -3.78 -7.52
CA SER A 282 15.39 -4.80 -8.07
C SER A 282 14.04 -4.22 -8.51
N SER A 283 13.63 -3.11 -7.91
CA SER A 283 12.42 -2.37 -8.26
C SER A 283 12.70 -0.87 -8.38
N LEU A 284 12.32 -0.27 -9.50
CA LEU A 284 12.45 1.16 -9.77
C LEU A 284 11.17 1.70 -10.41
N ASP A 285 10.58 2.70 -9.78
CA ASP A 285 9.39 3.40 -10.29
C ASP A 285 9.70 4.90 -10.47
N LEU A 286 9.60 5.37 -11.71
CA LEU A 286 9.95 6.71 -12.18
C LEU A 286 8.78 7.33 -12.96
N ARG A 287 7.55 6.87 -12.71
CA ARG A 287 6.37 7.35 -13.44
C ARG A 287 6.10 8.83 -13.27
N PHE A 288 5.41 9.42 -14.25
CA PHE A 288 4.96 10.81 -14.19
C PHE A 288 6.11 11.76 -13.87
N ASN A 289 7.17 11.68 -14.69
CA ASN A 289 8.34 12.55 -14.63
C ASN A 289 8.58 13.16 -16.02
N GLN A 290 9.76 13.74 -16.26
CA GLN A 290 10.11 14.42 -17.51
C GLN A 290 11.37 13.80 -18.13
N ILE A 291 11.54 12.49 -17.97
CA ILE A 291 12.74 11.76 -18.38
C ILE A 291 12.73 11.54 -19.89
N THR A 292 13.87 11.81 -20.53
CA THR A 292 14.08 11.54 -21.97
C THR A 292 15.18 10.53 -22.23
N ASP A 293 16.19 10.47 -21.36
CA ASP A 293 17.36 9.61 -21.50
C ASP A 293 17.37 8.55 -20.39
N VAL A 294 17.37 7.27 -20.81
CA VAL A 294 17.44 6.10 -19.93
C VAL A 294 18.82 5.43 -19.96
N SER A 295 19.82 6.06 -20.57
CA SER A 295 21.21 5.57 -20.59
C SER A 295 21.79 5.23 -19.22
N PRO A 296 21.50 5.98 -18.13
CA PRO A 296 22.01 5.63 -16.81
C PRO A 296 21.47 4.30 -16.27
N LEU A 297 20.35 3.80 -16.78
CA LEU A 297 19.75 2.55 -16.32
C LEU A 297 20.44 1.31 -16.89
N ALA A 298 21.30 1.44 -17.91
CA ALA A 298 21.87 0.31 -18.67
C ALA A 298 22.66 -0.70 -17.81
N GLY A 299 23.21 -0.25 -16.68
CA GLY A 299 23.98 -1.07 -15.74
C GLY A 299 23.16 -1.72 -14.63
N LEU A 300 21.86 -1.43 -14.51
CA LEU A 300 21.02 -1.88 -13.40
C LEU A 300 20.46 -3.30 -13.62
N THR A 301 21.35 -4.24 -13.92
CA THR A 301 21.00 -5.58 -14.40
C THR A 301 20.26 -6.45 -13.38
N ASN A 302 20.17 -6.04 -12.11
CA ASN A 302 19.37 -6.72 -11.08
C ASN A 302 17.89 -6.32 -11.08
N LEU A 303 17.50 -5.33 -11.89
CA LEU A 303 16.11 -4.91 -12.00
C LEU A 303 15.22 -6.06 -12.46
N LYS A 304 14.13 -6.24 -11.72
CA LYS A 304 13.02 -7.15 -12.03
C LYS A 304 11.76 -6.38 -12.41
N SER A 305 11.56 -5.21 -11.83
CA SER A 305 10.44 -4.32 -12.10
C SER A 305 10.94 -2.93 -12.43
N LEU A 306 10.57 -2.42 -13.60
CA LEU A 306 10.88 -1.06 -14.05
C LEU A 306 9.61 -0.39 -14.57
N ASN A 307 9.22 0.71 -13.94
CA ASN A 307 8.13 1.55 -14.42
C ASN A 307 8.62 2.95 -14.80
N LEU A 308 8.40 3.28 -16.07
CA LEU A 308 8.77 4.53 -16.73
C LEU A 308 7.55 5.17 -17.43
N GLN A 309 6.33 4.75 -17.07
CA GLN A 309 5.10 5.30 -17.65
C GLN A 309 5.03 6.82 -17.50
N ASP A 310 4.44 7.49 -18.49
CA ASP A 310 4.21 8.94 -18.50
C ASP A 310 5.52 9.73 -18.34
N ASN A 311 6.35 9.60 -19.37
CA ASN A 311 7.62 10.29 -19.53
C ASN A 311 7.78 10.74 -21.00
N LEU A 312 8.98 11.16 -21.40
CA LEU A 312 9.27 11.69 -22.73
C LEU A 312 10.28 10.82 -23.48
N ILE A 313 10.31 9.51 -23.19
CA ILE A 313 11.32 8.57 -23.67
C ILE A 313 11.06 8.23 -25.14
N LYS A 314 12.14 8.19 -25.92
CA LYS A 314 12.13 7.79 -27.35
C LYS A 314 13.01 6.59 -27.63
N ASP A 315 14.18 6.57 -27.02
CA ASP A 315 15.19 5.54 -27.20
C ASP A 315 15.25 4.66 -25.95
N ILE A 316 14.96 3.38 -26.12
CA ILE A 316 15.02 2.36 -25.07
C ILE A 316 16.16 1.35 -25.32
N ASN A 317 17.08 1.61 -26.24
CA ASN A 317 18.26 0.78 -26.46
C ASN A 317 19.11 0.54 -25.20
N PRO A 318 19.26 1.52 -24.28
CA PRO A 318 19.99 1.28 -23.04
C PRO A 318 19.41 0.13 -22.18
N LEU A 319 18.12 -0.18 -22.32
CA LEU A 319 17.45 -1.21 -21.53
C LEU A 319 17.78 -2.65 -21.99
N ALA A 320 18.45 -2.82 -23.14
CA ALA A 320 18.70 -4.13 -23.76
C ALA A 320 19.49 -5.13 -22.90
N LYS A 321 20.21 -4.65 -21.87
CA LYS A 321 21.00 -5.47 -20.95
C LYS A 321 20.25 -5.87 -19.68
N LEU A 322 19.04 -5.38 -19.47
CA LEU A 322 18.26 -5.63 -18.26
C LEU A 322 17.54 -6.98 -18.33
N THR A 323 18.29 -8.05 -18.61
CA THR A 323 17.75 -9.38 -18.93
C THR A 323 17.02 -10.06 -17.77
N ASN A 324 17.14 -9.55 -16.55
CA ASN A 324 16.39 -10.01 -15.39
C ASN A 324 15.02 -9.33 -15.22
N LEU A 325 14.65 -8.39 -16.09
CA LEU A 325 13.35 -7.75 -16.03
C LEU A 325 12.23 -8.79 -16.22
N GLU A 326 11.30 -8.77 -15.29
CA GLU A 326 10.08 -9.57 -15.27
C GLU A 326 8.86 -8.70 -15.62
N ASN A 327 8.89 -7.43 -15.24
CA ASN A 327 7.84 -6.44 -15.48
C ASN A 327 8.44 -5.13 -16.03
N LEU A 328 7.90 -4.66 -17.16
CA LEU A 328 8.31 -3.41 -17.78
C LEU A 328 7.08 -2.60 -18.20
N ASP A 329 7.02 -1.36 -17.74
CA ASP A 329 5.97 -0.42 -18.10
C ASP A 329 6.58 0.85 -18.68
N LEU A 330 6.23 1.13 -19.94
CA LEU A 330 6.69 2.24 -20.77
C LEU A 330 5.50 2.97 -21.40
N GLU A 331 4.31 2.81 -20.83
CA GLU A 331 3.10 3.45 -21.33
C GLU A 331 3.23 4.99 -21.35
N PHE A 332 2.53 5.67 -22.27
CA PHE A 332 2.55 7.15 -22.38
C PHE A 332 3.98 7.68 -22.56
N ASN A 333 4.65 7.22 -23.61
CA ASN A 333 5.97 7.71 -24.02
C ASN A 333 5.96 8.03 -25.54
N GLN A 334 7.13 8.19 -26.14
CA GLN A 334 7.29 8.55 -27.56
C GLN A 334 8.11 7.49 -28.31
N ILE A 335 7.99 6.22 -27.90
CA ILE A 335 8.78 5.10 -28.40
C ILE A 335 8.27 4.65 -29.76
N LYS A 336 9.21 4.34 -30.66
CA LYS A 336 8.93 3.78 -32.00
C LYS A 336 9.60 2.44 -32.22
N ASP A 337 10.86 2.36 -31.80
CA ASP A 337 11.70 1.18 -31.96
C ASP A 337 11.78 0.43 -30.62
N ILE A 338 11.36 -0.83 -30.66
CA ILE A 338 11.38 -1.74 -29.51
C ILE A 338 12.34 -2.92 -29.69
N SER A 339 13.26 -2.83 -30.66
CA SER A 339 14.25 -3.87 -30.95
C SER A 339 15.13 -4.23 -29.75
N SER A 340 15.34 -3.29 -28.84
CA SER A 340 16.08 -3.50 -27.59
C SER A 340 15.43 -4.54 -26.66
N LEU A 341 14.13 -4.78 -26.80
CA LEU A 341 13.40 -5.74 -25.98
C LEU A 341 13.64 -7.20 -26.40
N GLU A 342 14.17 -7.46 -27.60
CA GLU A 342 14.30 -8.80 -28.22
C GLU A 342 14.96 -9.85 -27.29
N ARG A 343 15.87 -9.41 -26.42
CA ARG A 343 16.66 -10.28 -25.52
C ARG A 343 16.16 -10.34 -24.08
N LEU A 344 15.09 -9.64 -23.74
CA LEU A 344 14.54 -9.58 -22.39
C LEU A 344 13.61 -10.78 -22.13
N ALA A 345 14.14 -11.98 -22.30
CA ALA A 345 13.37 -13.24 -22.32
C ALA A 345 12.64 -13.57 -21.01
N ASN A 346 13.00 -12.92 -19.90
CA ASN A 346 12.33 -13.10 -18.60
C ASN A 346 11.07 -12.23 -18.44
N LEU A 347 10.77 -11.35 -19.40
CA LEU A 347 9.58 -10.51 -19.34
C LEU A 347 8.32 -11.37 -19.31
N SER A 348 7.51 -11.12 -18.29
CA SER A 348 6.21 -11.74 -18.07
C SER A 348 5.05 -10.76 -18.27
N SER A 349 5.31 -9.46 -18.10
CA SER A 349 4.36 -8.37 -18.28
C SER A 349 5.05 -7.19 -18.95
N VAL A 350 4.47 -6.72 -20.06
CA VAL A 350 4.95 -5.54 -20.79
C VAL A 350 3.78 -4.63 -21.11
N ASN A 351 3.89 -3.36 -20.73
CA ASN A 351 3.00 -2.30 -21.18
C ASN A 351 3.76 -1.29 -22.04
N LEU A 352 3.34 -1.19 -23.30
CA LEU A 352 3.87 -0.32 -24.35
C LEU A 352 2.76 0.56 -24.94
N SER A 353 1.62 0.66 -24.25
CA SER A 353 0.47 1.42 -24.71
C SER A 353 0.79 2.91 -24.87
N ASN A 354 0.01 3.63 -25.67
CA ASN A 354 0.16 5.07 -25.85
C ASN A 354 1.59 5.47 -26.30
N ASN A 355 2.04 4.86 -27.40
CA ASN A 355 3.34 5.10 -28.02
C ASN A 355 3.18 5.27 -29.55
N GLN A 356 4.28 5.16 -30.30
CA GLN A 356 4.32 5.33 -31.76
C GLN A 356 4.86 4.07 -32.45
N ILE A 357 4.59 2.90 -31.87
CA ILE A 357 5.14 1.61 -32.31
C ILE A 357 4.36 1.11 -33.53
N LYS A 358 5.10 0.58 -34.50
CA LYS A 358 4.54 -0.06 -35.70
C LYS A 358 5.05 -1.49 -35.88
N ASP A 359 6.36 -1.68 -35.71
CA ASP A 359 7.01 -2.98 -35.85
C ASP A 359 7.11 -3.66 -34.49
N ILE A 360 6.45 -4.81 -34.36
CA ILE A 360 6.46 -5.65 -33.16
C ILE A 360 7.15 -7.01 -33.39
N SER A 361 7.89 -7.17 -34.48
CA SER A 361 8.59 -8.42 -34.84
C SER A 361 9.50 -8.95 -33.73
N PHE A 362 10.09 -8.05 -32.95
CA PHE A 362 10.98 -8.38 -31.84
C PHE A 362 10.27 -9.04 -30.65
N LEU A 363 8.95 -8.89 -30.52
CA LEU A 363 8.17 -9.50 -29.44
C LEU A 363 8.01 -11.02 -29.62
N ALA A 364 8.20 -11.55 -30.83
CA ALA A 364 8.06 -12.99 -31.12
C ALA A 364 8.98 -13.88 -30.28
N ARG A 365 10.07 -13.33 -29.72
CA ARG A 365 11.01 -14.05 -28.86
C ARG A 365 10.62 -14.05 -27.38
N LEU A 366 9.66 -13.23 -26.97
CA LEU A 366 9.29 -13.03 -25.57
C LEU A 366 8.22 -14.04 -25.13
N THR A 367 8.51 -15.32 -25.28
CA THR A 367 7.53 -16.41 -25.10
C THR A 367 7.06 -16.59 -23.66
N ASN A 368 7.72 -15.96 -22.67
CA ASN A 368 7.29 -15.94 -21.27
C ASN A 368 6.20 -14.91 -20.96
N LEU A 369 5.82 -14.06 -21.93
CA LEU A 369 4.79 -13.05 -21.74
C LEU A 369 3.45 -13.68 -21.36
N THR A 370 2.87 -13.14 -20.29
CA THR A 370 1.51 -13.44 -19.83
C THR A 370 0.58 -12.25 -19.99
N ARG A 371 1.12 -11.02 -19.97
CA ARG A 371 0.40 -9.78 -20.19
C ARG A 371 1.15 -8.92 -21.19
N LEU A 372 0.45 -8.49 -22.25
CA LEU A 372 0.99 -7.61 -23.26
C LEU A 372 -0.04 -6.53 -23.60
N TYR A 373 0.32 -5.28 -23.33
CA TYR A 373 -0.52 -4.12 -23.61
C TYR A 373 0.16 -3.24 -24.66
N LEU A 374 -0.52 -3.03 -25.78
CA LEU A 374 -0.06 -2.29 -26.97
C LEU A 374 -1.15 -1.31 -27.45
N ILE A 375 -2.01 -0.87 -26.54
CA ILE A 375 -3.16 0.02 -26.83
C ILE A 375 -2.64 1.34 -27.42
N GLU A 376 -3.38 1.97 -28.32
CA GLU A 376 -3.04 3.28 -28.90
C GLU A 376 -1.61 3.32 -29.48
N ASN A 377 -1.40 2.54 -30.53
CA ASN A 377 -0.16 2.50 -31.32
C ASN A 377 -0.48 2.54 -32.83
N GLN A 378 0.48 2.21 -33.69
CA GLN A 378 0.36 2.24 -35.15
C GLN A 378 0.59 0.84 -35.75
N ILE A 379 0.18 -0.20 -35.02
CA ILE A 379 0.42 -1.60 -35.37
C ILE A 379 -0.58 -2.04 -36.44
N THR A 380 -0.07 -2.72 -37.47
CA THR A 380 -0.88 -3.32 -38.54
C THR A 380 -0.69 -4.84 -38.60
N ASP A 381 0.53 -5.32 -38.34
CA ASP A 381 0.91 -6.72 -38.44
C ASP A 381 1.07 -7.33 -37.05
N VAL A 382 0.23 -8.33 -36.76
CA VAL A 382 0.24 -9.10 -35.51
C VAL A 382 0.78 -10.52 -35.67
N THR A 383 1.31 -10.89 -36.84
CA THR A 383 1.98 -12.18 -37.06
C THR A 383 3.06 -12.50 -36.02
N PRO A 384 3.88 -11.53 -35.56
CA PRO A 384 4.87 -11.80 -34.52
C PRO A 384 4.30 -12.33 -33.19
N LEU A 385 3.01 -12.14 -32.93
CA LEU A 385 2.39 -12.55 -31.67
C LEU A 385 1.99 -14.02 -31.65
N ALA A 386 1.85 -14.69 -32.80
CA ALA A 386 1.28 -16.05 -32.92
C ALA A 386 1.92 -17.09 -31.99
N GLY A 387 3.23 -16.98 -31.75
CA GLY A 387 3.99 -17.89 -30.88
C GLY A 387 3.89 -17.63 -29.36
N LEU A 388 3.16 -16.59 -28.93
CA LEU A 388 3.08 -16.17 -27.53
C LEU A 388 2.00 -16.94 -26.74
N THR A 389 2.17 -18.25 -26.65
CA THR A 389 1.18 -19.20 -26.09
C THR A 389 1.01 -19.15 -24.56
N ASN A 390 1.74 -18.27 -23.86
CA ASN A 390 1.57 -18.05 -22.42
C ASN A 390 0.68 -16.85 -22.08
N LEU A 391 0.22 -16.11 -23.09
CA LEU A 391 -0.61 -14.92 -22.90
C LEU A 391 -1.93 -15.26 -22.18
N GLN A 392 -2.29 -14.40 -21.24
CA GLN A 392 -3.56 -14.40 -20.51
C GLN A 392 -4.32 -13.09 -20.72
N SER A 393 -3.60 -12.02 -21.05
CA SER A 393 -4.18 -10.73 -21.43
C SER A 393 -3.36 -10.11 -22.55
N LEU A 394 -4.04 -9.78 -23.64
CA LEU A 394 -3.50 -9.08 -24.80
C LEU A 394 -4.42 -7.91 -25.12
N ALA A 395 -3.90 -6.68 -25.09
CA ALA A 395 -4.65 -5.51 -25.51
C ALA A 395 -4.00 -4.83 -26.70
N LEU A 396 -4.77 -4.72 -27.79
CA LEU A 396 -4.37 -4.16 -29.08
C LEU A 396 -5.35 -3.08 -29.55
N ASN A 397 -6.15 -2.53 -28.63
CA ASN A 397 -7.17 -1.53 -28.94
C ASN A 397 -6.55 -0.29 -29.59
N HIS A 398 -7.33 0.41 -30.42
CA HIS A 398 -6.91 1.65 -31.06
C HIS A 398 -5.58 1.48 -31.85
N ASN A 399 -5.56 0.49 -32.74
CA ASN A 399 -4.46 0.26 -33.68
C ASN A 399 -4.99 0.28 -35.14
N GLN A 400 -4.21 -0.23 -36.09
CA GLN A 400 -4.53 -0.27 -37.52
C GLN A 400 -4.56 -1.71 -38.04
N ILE A 401 -4.97 -2.66 -37.19
CA ILE A 401 -4.97 -4.09 -37.51
C ILE A 401 -6.12 -4.41 -38.45
N THR A 402 -5.83 -5.17 -39.51
CA THR A 402 -6.83 -5.66 -40.48
C THR A 402 -6.93 -7.17 -40.51
N ASP A 403 -5.82 -7.88 -40.24
CA ASP A 403 -5.73 -9.34 -40.28
C ASP A 403 -5.53 -9.90 -38.88
N VAL A 404 -6.46 -10.74 -38.45
CA VAL A 404 -6.48 -11.41 -37.15
C VAL A 404 -6.17 -12.90 -37.25
N SER A 405 -5.83 -13.42 -38.43
CA SER A 405 -5.45 -14.82 -38.60
C SER A 405 -4.33 -15.29 -37.67
N PRO A 406 -3.31 -14.48 -37.31
CA PRO A 406 -2.29 -14.92 -36.35
C PRO A 406 -2.82 -15.15 -34.94
N ILE A 407 -3.91 -14.48 -34.55
CA ILE A 407 -4.54 -14.63 -33.23
C ILE A 407 -5.25 -15.98 -33.13
N ALA A 408 -5.70 -16.55 -34.25
CA ALA A 408 -6.32 -17.88 -34.30
C ALA A 408 -5.36 -19.01 -33.87
N GLU A 409 -4.05 -18.77 -33.92
CA GLU A 409 -3.03 -19.76 -33.53
C GLU A 409 -2.85 -19.90 -32.01
N PHE A 410 -3.54 -19.08 -31.20
CA PHE A 410 -3.46 -19.16 -29.74
C PHE A 410 -4.12 -20.42 -29.18
N THR A 411 -3.33 -21.48 -29.00
CA THR A 411 -3.75 -22.74 -28.37
C THR A 411 -3.54 -22.74 -26.86
N ASN A 412 -4.06 -21.73 -26.16
CA ASN A 412 -3.80 -21.57 -24.71
C ASN A 412 -4.74 -22.45 -23.88
N LEU A 413 -4.18 -23.17 -22.90
CA LEU A 413 -4.96 -23.95 -21.92
C LEU A 413 -5.58 -23.08 -20.80
N LYS A 414 -5.29 -21.78 -20.80
CA LYS A 414 -5.72 -20.81 -19.78
C LYS A 414 -6.68 -19.78 -20.39
N PRO A 415 -7.54 -19.15 -19.58
CA PRO A 415 -8.33 -18.01 -20.03
C PRO A 415 -7.44 -16.90 -20.61
N LEU A 416 -7.78 -16.47 -21.83
CA LEU A 416 -7.10 -15.39 -22.55
C LEU A 416 -8.13 -14.31 -22.88
N TYR A 417 -7.84 -13.07 -22.48
CA TYR A 417 -8.61 -11.89 -22.85
C TYR A 417 -7.87 -11.15 -23.96
N VAL A 418 -8.51 -11.02 -25.13
CA VAL A 418 -7.96 -10.27 -26.27
C VAL A 418 -8.86 -9.08 -26.58
N TYR A 419 -8.29 -7.89 -26.38
CA TYR A 419 -8.94 -6.63 -26.68
C TYR A 419 -8.44 -6.14 -28.05
N LEU A 420 -9.37 -5.98 -29.00
CA LEU A 420 -9.13 -5.59 -30.40
C LEU A 420 -10.03 -4.41 -30.80
N GLU A 421 -10.62 -3.71 -29.84
CA GLU A 421 -11.51 -2.60 -30.07
C GLU A 421 -10.86 -1.51 -30.93
N ASP A 422 -11.67 -0.85 -31.75
CA ASP A 422 -11.26 0.32 -32.55
C ASP A 422 -10.04 0.04 -33.45
N ASN A 423 -10.12 -1.04 -34.23
CA ASN A 423 -9.17 -1.40 -35.29
C ASN A 423 -9.84 -1.32 -36.68
N GLN A 424 -9.20 -1.91 -37.70
CA GLN A 424 -9.70 -1.93 -39.09
C GLN A 424 -10.06 -3.36 -39.55
N ILE A 425 -10.52 -4.19 -38.61
CA ILE A 425 -10.83 -5.60 -38.87
C ILE A 425 -12.15 -5.71 -39.65
N THR A 426 -12.12 -6.38 -40.79
CA THR A 426 -13.32 -6.64 -41.62
C THR A 426 -13.68 -8.12 -41.70
N ASP A 427 -12.75 -9.02 -41.38
CA ASP A 427 -12.97 -10.46 -41.44
C ASP A 427 -12.49 -11.10 -40.13
N VAL A 428 -13.42 -11.74 -39.43
CA VAL A 428 -13.17 -12.48 -38.18
C VAL A 428 -13.32 -13.98 -38.35
N SER A 429 -13.56 -14.48 -39.56
CA SER A 429 -13.66 -15.91 -39.85
C SER A 429 -12.44 -16.73 -39.42
N PRO A 430 -11.18 -16.20 -39.44
CA PRO A 430 -10.05 -16.96 -38.89
C PRO A 430 -10.20 -17.30 -37.40
N LEU A 431 -10.95 -16.50 -36.64
CA LEU A 431 -11.14 -16.66 -35.20
C LEU A 431 -12.19 -17.73 -34.84
N ALA A 432 -12.93 -18.27 -35.82
CA ALA A 432 -13.98 -19.27 -35.58
C ALA A 432 -13.47 -20.57 -34.94
N GLY A 433 -12.16 -20.87 -35.07
CA GLY A 433 -11.52 -22.06 -34.50
C GLY A 433 -10.98 -21.89 -33.06
N LEU A 434 -11.09 -20.70 -32.46
CA LEU A 434 -10.60 -20.46 -31.10
C LEU A 434 -11.42 -21.23 -30.06
N THR A 435 -10.74 -21.76 -29.04
CA THR A 435 -11.39 -22.49 -27.94
C THR A 435 -12.04 -21.56 -26.92
N ASN A 436 -12.98 -22.08 -26.11
CA ASN A 436 -13.79 -21.30 -25.15
C ASN A 436 -13.02 -20.58 -24.04
N SER A 437 -11.73 -20.86 -23.90
CA SER A 437 -10.88 -20.14 -22.97
C SER A 437 -10.55 -18.72 -23.47
N VAL A 438 -10.90 -18.35 -24.71
CA VAL A 438 -10.60 -17.02 -25.27
C VAL A 438 -11.83 -16.12 -25.25
N SER A 439 -11.70 -14.95 -24.60
CA SER A 439 -12.68 -13.86 -24.64
C SER A 439 -12.19 -12.76 -25.58
N LEU A 440 -13.03 -12.40 -26.57
CA LEU A 440 -12.71 -11.41 -27.59
C LEU A 440 -13.58 -10.16 -27.44
N PHE A 441 -12.93 -9.00 -27.55
CA PHE A 441 -13.59 -7.70 -27.58
C PHE A 441 -13.26 -7.01 -28.91
N LEU A 442 -14.29 -6.70 -29.71
CA LEU A 442 -14.15 -6.32 -31.13
C LEU A 442 -14.92 -5.03 -31.48
N GLU A 443 -15.44 -4.31 -30.48
CA GLU A 443 -16.20 -3.08 -30.67
C GLU A 443 -15.42 -2.04 -31.53
N GLY A 444 -16.12 -1.23 -32.32
CA GLY A 444 -15.47 -0.19 -33.13
C GLY A 444 -14.79 -0.67 -34.42
N ASN A 445 -14.81 -1.96 -34.74
CA ASN A 445 -14.30 -2.50 -36.01
C ASN A 445 -15.36 -2.50 -37.14
N PRO A 446 -14.97 -2.30 -38.41
CA PRO A 446 -15.86 -2.35 -39.57
C PRO A 446 -16.22 -3.80 -40.01
N ILE A 447 -16.70 -4.63 -39.09
CA ILE A 447 -17.03 -6.04 -39.33
C ILE A 447 -18.44 -6.18 -39.92
N PRO A 448 -18.62 -6.76 -41.11
CA PRO A 448 -19.93 -7.09 -41.67
C PRO A 448 -20.73 -8.04 -40.78
N SER A 449 -22.06 -7.90 -40.77
CA SER A 449 -22.94 -8.70 -39.89
C SER A 449 -22.90 -10.21 -40.15
N ASP A 450 -22.59 -10.60 -41.39
CA ASP A 450 -22.44 -11.98 -41.84
C ASP A 450 -21.08 -12.61 -41.48
N SER A 451 -20.07 -11.80 -41.14
CA SER A 451 -18.73 -12.29 -40.77
C SER A 451 -18.66 -13.00 -39.42
N PHE A 452 -19.73 -12.98 -38.61
CA PHE A 452 -19.80 -13.67 -37.32
C PHE A 452 -20.31 -15.11 -37.41
N GLU A 453 -20.62 -15.64 -38.61
CA GLU A 453 -21.00 -17.04 -38.79
C GLU A 453 -19.89 -17.98 -38.27
N GLY A 454 -20.18 -18.72 -37.19
CA GLY A 454 -19.25 -19.65 -36.55
C GLY A 454 -18.63 -19.15 -35.22
N ILE A 455 -18.87 -17.89 -34.83
CA ILE A 455 -18.44 -17.34 -33.53
C ILE A 455 -19.65 -17.29 -32.59
N LEU A 456 -19.67 -18.14 -31.54
CA LEU A 456 -20.79 -18.22 -30.59
C LEU A 456 -20.68 -17.17 -29.47
N ASN A 457 -21.84 -16.71 -28.98
CA ASN A 457 -22.08 -15.67 -27.94
C ASN A 457 -21.44 -14.29 -28.18
N CYS A 458 -21.69 -13.66 -29.32
CA CYS A 458 -21.48 -12.21 -29.47
C CYS A 458 -22.72 -11.45 -28.95
N SER A 459 -22.54 -10.59 -27.93
CA SER A 459 -23.60 -9.68 -27.49
C SER A 459 -23.78 -8.53 -28.50
N PRO A 460 -24.92 -7.81 -28.49
CA PRO A 460 -25.14 -6.63 -29.35
C PRO A 460 -24.16 -5.46 -29.09
N GLN A 461 -23.33 -5.56 -28.05
CA GLN A 461 -22.25 -4.64 -27.69
C GLN A 461 -20.86 -5.29 -27.91
N LEU A 462 -20.77 -6.33 -28.76
CA LEU A 462 -19.54 -6.99 -29.23
C LEU A 462 -18.58 -7.51 -28.15
N ARG A 463 -19.14 -8.10 -27.08
CA ARG A 463 -18.42 -9.12 -26.28
C ARG A 463 -18.69 -10.49 -26.90
N CYS A 464 -17.68 -11.10 -27.51
CA CYS A 464 -17.79 -12.45 -28.06
C CYS A 464 -17.10 -13.44 -27.11
N SER A 465 -17.87 -14.39 -26.56
CA SER A 465 -17.34 -15.52 -25.76
C SER A 465 -17.65 -16.85 -26.44
N ILE A 466 -16.67 -17.46 -27.10
CA ILE A 466 -16.90 -18.68 -27.88
C ILE A 466 -17.22 -19.85 -26.92
N ALA A 467 -18.29 -20.62 -27.18
CA ALA A 467 -18.67 -21.89 -26.53
C ALA A 467 -18.79 -22.95 -27.65
N ASN A 468 -18.28 -24.19 -27.60
CA ASN A 468 -18.55 -25.33 -26.71
C ASN A 468 -17.34 -26.27 -26.63
#